data_AF-A0AAV1LVG5-F1
#
_entry.id   AF-A0AAV1LVG5-F1
#
_cell.length_a   1.000
_cell.length_b   1.000
_cell.length_c   1.000
_cell.angle_alpha   90.00
_cell.angle_beta   90.00
_cell.angle_gamma   90.00
#
_symmetry.space_group_name_H-M   'P 1'
#
loop_
_entity.id
_entity.type
_entity.pdbx_description
1 polymer ?
#
loop_
_entity_poly.entity_id
_entity_poly.type
_entity_poly.pdbx_seq_one_letter_code
_entity_poly.pdbx_strand_id
1 'polypeptide(L)'
;MLPENWPSNWNSAVIPYTFNFYSPSSKRLISLVKKGLSYIEERSCLTFEEYDPRELAELKNFTYIYFSYSGVLEDCCLPFFKKRYGRRLVLITPLCTLPAEVAHATMHAFGLHHQNHQPFQENKMKALLFHNDCQKIEQKLDIFESRMKNMYDVK
;
A
#
# COMPACT_ATOMS: atom_id res chain seq x y z
N MET A 1 -13.28 3.72 -11.35
CA MET A 1 -12.34 3.02 -12.25
C MET A 1 -11.05 2.77 -11.50
N LEU A 2 -10.50 1.56 -11.59
CA LEU A 2 -9.18 1.20 -11.05
C LEU A 2 -8.08 2.07 -11.69
N PRO A 3 -6.92 2.26 -11.05
CA PRO A 3 -5.77 2.90 -11.72
C PRO A 3 -5.47 2.24 -13.08
N GLU A 4 -5.12 3.03 -14.10
CA GLU A 4 -4.86 2.52 -15.46
C GLU A 4 -3.77 1.44 -15.51
N ASN A 5 -2.87 1.49 -14.54
CA ASN A 5 -1.80 0.55 -14.35
C ASN A 5 -2.11 -0.51 -13.27
N TRP A 6 -3.37 -0.72 -12.86
CA TRP A 6 -3.71 -1.77 -11.89
C TRP A 6 -3.35 -3.17 -12.42
N PRO A 7 -2.53 -3.97 -11.70
CA PRO A 7 -2.10 -5.27 -12.19
C PRO A 7 -3.24 -6.28 -12.21
N SER A 8 -3.33 -7.08 -13.28
CA SER A 8 -4.34 -8.14 -13.38
C SER A 8 -4.17 -9.21 -12.31
N ASN A 9 -2.94 -9.45 -11.84
CA ASN A 9 -2.66 -10.40 -10.76
C ASN A 9 -3.10 -9.91 -9.38
N TRP A 10 -3.61 -8.68 -9.26
CA TRP A 10 -4.22 -8.13 -8.03
C TRP A 10 -5.76 -8.13 -8.08
N ASN A 11 -6.36 -8.71 -9.12
CA ASN A 11 -7.83 -8.73 -9.30
C ASN A 11 -8.55 -9.55 -8.22
N SER A 12 -7.87 -10.50 -7.59
CA SER A 12 -8.39 -11.25 -6.43
C SER A 12 -8.21 -10.51 -5.10
N ALA A 13 -7.85 -9.21 -5.15
CA ALA A 13 -7.54 -8.36 -4.01
C ALA A 13 -6.37 -8.83 -3.12
N VAL A 14 -5.65 -9.88 -3.52
CA VAL A 14 -4.39 -10.33 -2.91
C VAL A 14 -3.23 -9.58 -3.55
N ILE A 15 -2.46 -8.87 -2.72
CA ILE A 15 -1.32 -8.06 -3.14
C ILE A 15 -0.02 -8.77 -2.71
N PRO A 16 0.75 -9.32 -3.65
CA PRO A 16 2.05 -9.91 -3.37
C PRO A 16 3.06 -8.85 -2.94
N TYR A 17 3.85 -9.15 -1.91
CA TYR A 17 4.95 -8.29 -1.48
C TYR A 17 6.18 -9.07 -1.02
N THR A 18 7.32 -8.39 -0.97
CA THR A 18 8.55 -8.94 -0.40
C THR A 18 9.43 -7.85 0.20
N PHE A 19 10.40 -8.27 1.00
CA PHE A 19 11.34 -7.40 1.68
C PHE A 19 12.74 -7.43 1.06
N ASN A 20 13.34 -6.25 0.95
CA ASN A 20 14.73 -6.04 0.60
C ASN A 20 15.46 -5.27 1.70
N PHE A 21 15.40 -5.80 2.91
CA PHE A 21 16.03 -5.20 4.08
C PHE A 21 17.31 -5.95 4.42
N TYR A 22 18.44 -5.49 3.89
CA TYR A 22 19.77 -6.00 4.27
C TYR A 22 20.35 -5.30 5.52
N SER A 23 19.50 -4.65 6.33
CA SER A 23 19.92 -3.81 7.47
C SER A 23 19.90 -4.56 8.82
N PRO A 24 20.82 -4.26 9.76
CA PRO A 24 20.82 -4.80 11.14
C PRO A 24 19.51 -4.58 11.92
N SER A 25 18.74 -3.53 11.59
CA SER A 25 17.43 -3.24 12.22
C SER A 25 16.24 -3.86 11.47
N SER A 26 16.46 -4.87 10.64
CA SER A 26 15.44 -5.50 9.79
C SER A 26 14.17 -5.89 10.54
N LYS A 27 14.27 -6.44 11.77
CA LYS A 27 13.09 -6.85 12.55
C LYS A 27 12.13 -5.69 12.86
N ARG A 28 12.65 -4.52 13.23
CA ARG A 28 11.82 -3.34 13.52
C ARG A 28 11.17 -2.81 12.24
N LEU A 29 11.92 -2.76 11.14
CA LEU A 29 11.41 -2.31 9.85
C LEU A 29 10.34 -3.26 9.30
N ILE A 30 10.58 -4.57 9.35
CA ILE A 30 9.60 -5.60 8.99
C ILE A 30 8.35 -5.45 9.84
N SER A 31 8.49 -5.29 11.16
CA SER A 31 7.34 -5.10 12.06
C SER A 31 6.54 -3.85 11.69
N LEU A 32 7.22 -2.73 11.40
CA LEU A 32 6.58 -1.49 11.00
C LEU A 32 5.81 -1.67 9.68
N VAL A 33 6.42 -2.30 8.67
CA VAL A 33 5.75 -2.57 7.40
C VAL A 33 4.55 -3.49 7.58
N LYS A 34 4.70 -4.60 8.29
CA LYS A 34 3.58 -5.52 8.55
C LYS A 34 2.42 -4.82 9.25
N LYS A 35 2.70 -3.95 10.22
CA LYS A 35 1.67 -3.11 10.85
C LYS A 35 1.02 -2.12 9.86
N GLY A 36 1.80 -1.55 8.95
CA GLY A 36 1.26 -0.69 7.89
C GLY A 36 0.38 -1.43 6.90
N LEU A 37 0.75 -2.66 6.52
CA LEU A 37 -0.09 -3.53 5.70
C LEU A 37 -1.38 -3.91 6.44
N SER A 38 -1.28 -4.34 7.69
CA SER A 38 -2.45 -4.61 8.56
C SER A 38 -3.37 -3.40 8.66
N TYR A 39 -2.80 -2.18 8.73
CA TYR A 39 -3.58 -0.96 8.76
C TYR A 39 -4.51 -0.83 7.54
N ILE A 40 -4.01 -1.23 6.36
CA ILE A 40 -4.78 -1.29 5.11
C ILE A 40 -5.78 -2.44 5.15
N GLU A 41 -5.35 -3.66 5.50
CA GLU A 41 -6.22 -4.85 5.54
C GLU A 41 -7.40 -4.68 6.48
N GLU A 42 -7.21 -4.06 7.65
CA GLU A 42 -8.29 -3.79 8.60
C GLU A 42 -9.38 -2.89 8.02
N ARG A 43 -9.01 -1.98 7.10
CA ARG A 43 -9.85 -0.88 6.57
C ARG A 43 -10.21 -1.03 5.11
N SER A 44 -9.88 -2.17 4.52
CA SER A 44 -10.16 -2.51 3.14
C SER A 44 -10.40 -4.00 3.01
N CYS A 45 -10.65 -4.43 1.79
CA CYS A 45 -10.79 -5.81 1.39
C CYS A 45 -9.53 -6.33 0.71
N LEU A 46 -8.47 -5.52 0.65
CA LEU A 46 -7.17 -5.98 0.19
C LEU A 46 -6.55 -6.88 1.25
N THR A 47 -5.81 -7.89 0.79
CA THR A 47 -4.95 -8.73 1.62
C THR A 47 -3.53 -8.72 1.06
N PHE A 48 -2.53 -8.97 1.91
CA PHE A 48 -1.13 -8.96 1.52
C PHE A 48 -0.49 -10.32 1.78
N GLU A 49 0.17 -10.84 0.75
CA GLU A 49 0.85 -12.12 0.81
C GLU A 49 2.36 -11.91 0.65
N GLU A 50 3.12 -12.38 1.64
CA GLU A 50 4.58 -12.29 1.65
C GLU A 50 5.19 -13.41 0.81
N TYR A 51 6.11 -13.08 -0.08
CA TYR A 51 6.84 -14.03 -0.92
C TYR A 51 8.35 -13.95 -0.68
N ASP A 52 9.05 -15.06 -0.94
CA ASP A 52 10.51 -15.05 -0.99
C ASP A 52 10.99 -14.18 -2.17
N PRO A 53 11.91 -13.23 -1.94
CA PRO A 53 12.40 -12.35 -3.02
C PRO A 53 13.11 -13.10 -4.15
N ARG A 54 13.65 -14.30 -3.90
CA ARG A 54 14.28 -15.17 -4.91
C ARG A 54 13.24 -15.77 -5.85
N GLU A 55 12.14 -16.28 -5.31
CA GLU A 55 11.02 -16.82 -6.11
C GLU A 55 10.44 -15.74 -7.03
N LEU A 56 10.18 -14.55 -6.47
CA LEU A 56 9.64 -13.43 -7.25
C LEU A 56 10.59 -12.93 -8.35
N ALA A 57 11.91 -13.06 -8.16
CA ALA A 57 12.89 -12.64 -9.15
C ALA A 57 12.85 -13.51 -10.43
N GLU A 58 12.31 -14.73 -10.34
CA GLU A 58 12.21 -15.67 -11.46
C GLU A 58 10.88 -15.50 -12.24
N LEU A 59 9.86 -14.91 -11.62
CA LEU A 59 8.54 -14.74 -12.24
C LEU A 59 8.53 -13.59 -13.27
N LYS A 60 8.26 -13.94 -14.54
CA LYS A 60 8.06 -12.96 -15.61
C LYS A 60 6.65 -12.36 -15.54
N ASN A 61 6.54 -11.06 -15.84
CA ASN A 61 5.26 -10.31 -15.88
C ASN A 61 4.47 -10.33 -14.56
N PHE A 62 5.11 -10.66 -13.44
CA PHE A 62 4.48 -10.66 -12.12
C PHE A 62 4.69 -9.32 -11.42
N THR A 63 3.62 -8.72 -10.93
CA THR A 63 3.68 -7.41 -10.26
C THR A 63 3.52 -7.58 -8.77
N TYR A 64 4.45 -7.00 -8.01
CA TYR A 64 4.52 -7.14 -6.56
C TYR A 64 5.10 -5.88 -5.92
N ILE A 65 4.82 -5.69 -4.64
CA ILE A 65 5.40 -4.62 -3.85
C ILE A 65 6.78 -5.04 -3.35
N TYR A 66 7.76 -4.18 -3.53
CA TYR A 66 9.14 -4.39 -3.12
C TYR A 66 9.50 -3.37 -2.06
N PHE A 67 9.47 -3.77 -0.79
CA PHE A 67 9.83 -2.90 0.31
C PHE A 67 11.34 -2.84 0.47
N SER A 68 11.90 -1.63 0.45
CA SER A 68 13.32 -1.41 0.74
C SER A 68 13.50 -0.25 1.71
N TYR A 69 14.72 -0.06 2.21
CA TYR A 69 15.02 0.95 3.21
C TYR A 69 16.11 1.89 2.70
N SER A 70 15.94 3.19 2.94
CA SER A 70 16.97 4.20 2.70
C SER A 70 17.14 5.07 3.92
N GLY A 71 18.38 5.14 4.43
CA GLY A 71 18.75 5.99 5.55
C GLY A 71 19.08 7.44 5.16
N VAL A 72 19.10 7.76 3.86
CA VAL A 72 19.59 9.06 3.35
C VAL A 72 18.50 9.97 2.78
N LEU A 73 17.26 9.48 2.66
CA LEU A 73 16.16 10.26 2.12
C LEU A 73 15.29 10.81 3.25
N GLU A 74 14.89 12.06 3.10
CA GLU A 74 14.15 12.85 4.10
C GLU A 74 12.65 12.92 3.79
N ASP A 75 12.08 11.84 3.28
CA ASP A 75 10.62 11.72 3.09
C ASP A 75 10.17 10.27 3.24
N CYS A 76 8.99 10.05 3.82
CA CYS A 76 8.35 8.75 3.84
C CYS A 76 7.47 8.51 2.59
N CYS A 77 7.19 9.57 1.84
CA CYS A 77 6.12 9.64 0.84
C CYS A 77 6.67 9.77 -0.58
N LEU A 78 7.51 8.83 -1.00
CA LEU A 78 8.21 8.93 -2.28
C LEU A 78 7.51 8.14 -3.40
N PRO A 79 7.12 8.77 -4.52
CA PRO A 79 6.45 8.10 -5.64
C PRO A 79 7.49 7.42 -6.56
N PHE A 80 7.83 6.16 -6.26
CA PHE A 80 8.84 5.41 -7.03
C PHE A 80 8.31 4.60 -8.21
N PHE A 81 7.03 4.75 -8.56
CA PHE A 81 6.40 3.88 -9.55
C PHE A 81 6.17 4.57 -10.91
N LYS A 82 6.74 3.98 -11.99
CA LYS A 82 6.54 4.43 -13.38
C LYS A 82 6.27 3.30 -14.40
N LYS A 83 6.31 2.02 -14.01
CA LYS A 83 6.26 0.88 -14.96
C LYS A 83 4.96 0.09 -14.85
N ARG A 84 4.28 -0.25 -15.96
CA ARG A 84 2.97 -0.94 -15.91
C ARG A 84 2.99 -2.30 -15.17
N TYR A 85 4.11 -3.01 -15.17
CA TYR A 85 4.28 -4.34 -14.54
C TYR A 85 5.63 -4.45 -13.81
N GLY A 86 5.74 -5.45 -12.93
CA GLY A 86 6.99 -5.81 -12.25
C GLY A 86 7.12 -5.22 -10.84
N ARG A 87 8.36 -4.92 -10.43
CA ARG A 87 8.65 -4.39 -9.08
C ARG A 87 8.02 -3.02 -8.86
N ARG A 88 7.20 -2.90 -7.81
CA ARG A 88 6.70 -1.61 -7.30
C ARG A 88 7.43 -1.26 -6.02
N LEU A 89 8.42 -0.37 -6.12
CA LEU A 89 9.25 0.01 -4.97
C LEU A 89 8.45 0.86 -3.97
N VAL A 90 8.50 0.45 -2.70
CA VAL A 90 8.15 1.29 -1.55
C VAL A 90 9.40 1.44 -0.73
N LEU A 91 9.81 2.69 -0.48
CA LEU A 91 11.01 2.97 0.29
C LEU A 91 10.63 3.47 1.67
N ILE A 92 11.05 2.72 2.68
CA ILE A 92 10.91 3.09 4.08
C ILE A 92 12.12 3.91 4.46
N THR A 93 11.91 5.08 5.06
CA THR A 93 12.97 5.97 5.53
C THR A 93 12.89 6.14 7.05
N PRO A 94 13.90 6.73 7.71
CA PRO A 94 13.82 7.04 9.14
C PRO A 94 12.60 7.88 9.54
N LEU A 95 12.04 8.65 8.61
CA LEU A 95 10.85 9.47 8.83
C LEU A 95 9.54 8.68 8.74
N CYS A 96 9.56 7.48 8.16
CA CYS A 96 8.45 6.53 8.28
C CYS A 96 8.46 5.93 9.69
N THR A 97 7.73 6.52 10.63
CA THR A 97 7.70 6.11 12.04
C THR A 97 6.40 5.43 12.43
N LEU A 98 5.32 5.66 11.67
CA LEU A 98 3.97 5.19 11.98
C LEU A 98 3.48 4.16 10.94
N PRO A 99 2.68 3.16 11.36
CA PRO A 99 2.02 2.24 10.43
C PRO A 99 1.20 2.94 9.35
N ALA A 100 0.52 4.05 9.71
CA ALA A 100 -0.28 4.83 8.76
C ALA A 100 0.58 5.48 7.67
N GLU A 101 1.81 5.89 7.97
CA GLU A 101 2.74 6.45 6.98
C GLU A 101 3.22 5.38 6.01
N VAL A 102 3.50 4.16 6.51
CA VAL A 102 3.82 3.03 5.63
C VAL A 102 2.62 2.64 4.76
N ALA A 103 1.41 2.65 5.33
CA ALA A 103 0.18 2.43 4.56
C ALA A 103 0.04 3.46 3.44
N HIS A 104 0.29 4.74 3.74
CA HIS A 104 0.30 5.82 2.77
C HIS A 104 1.31 5.57 1.64
N ALA A 105 2.57 5.30 1.98
CA ALA A 105 3.62 5.01 0.99
C ALA A 105 3.28 3.78 0.13
N THR A 106 2.64 2.78 0.72
CA THR A 106 2.14 1.58 0.01
C THR A 106 1.05 1.93 -1.00
N MET A 107 0.15 2.87 -0.69
CA MET A 107 -0.86 3.34 -1.64
C MET A 107 -0.24 3.99 -2.88
N HIS A 108 0.92 4.64 -2.75
CA HIS A 108 1.66 5.12 -3.94
C HIS A 108 2.13 3.99 -4.84
N ALA A 109 2.52 2.84 -4.27
CA ALA A 109 2.80 1.66 -5.07
C ALA A 109 1.55 1.08 -5.75
N PHE A 110 0.33 1.39 -5.29
CA PHE A 110 -0.89 1.03 -6.03
C PHE A 110 -1.13 1.89 -7.27
N GLY A 111 -0.35 2.95 -7.47
CA GLY A 111 -0.61 3.97 -8.50
C GLY A 111 -1.62 5.02 -8.03
N LEU A 112 -1.90 5.08 -6.72
CA LEU A 112 -2.68 6.16 -6.13
C LEU A 112 -1.74 7.32 -5.84
N HIS A 113 -2.00 8.43 -6.51
CA HIS A 113 -1.27 9.67 -6.31
C HIS A 113 -2.26 10.75 -5.93
N HIS A 114 -1.82 11.64 -5.05
CA HIS A 114 -2.51 12.88 -4.74
C HIS A 114 -1.54 14.03 -5.00
N GLN A 115 -2.09 15.21 -5.31
CA GLN A 115 -1.32 16.45 -5.24
C GLN A 115 -1.75 17.17 -3.97
N ASN A 116 -0.84 17.97 -3.42
CA ASN A 116 -1.18 18.85 -2.31
C ASN A 116 -2.44 19.67 -2.65
N HIS A 117 -3.38 19.72 -1.70
CA HIS A 117 -4.66 20.43 -1.81
C HIS A 117 -5.69 19.86 -2.81
N GLN A 118 -5.44 18.70 -3.42
CA GLN A 118 -6.48 18.03 -4.21
C GLN A 118 -7.52 17.35 -3.29
N PRO A 119 -8.82 17.41 -3.63
CA PRO A 119 -9.84 16.68 -2.90
C PRO A 119 -9.58 15.16 -2.92
N PHE A 120 -9.87 14.51 -1.80
CA PHE A 120 -9.81 13.06 -1.72
C PHE A 120 -10.78 12.40 -2.70
N GLN A 121 -10.28 11.52 -3.56
CA GLN A 121 -11.10 10.84 -4.58
C GLN A 121 -11.78 9.59 -4.01
N GLU A 122 -12.80 9.80 -3.18
CA GLU A 122 -13.46 8.73 -2.42
C GLU A 122 -13.92 7.55 -3.31
N ASN A 123 -14.61 7.83 -4.41
CA ASN A 123 -15.11 6.79 -5.32
C ASN A 123 -13.99 5.95 -5.94
N LYS A 124 -12.84 6.56 -6.24
CA LYS A 124 -11.68 5.86 -6.77
C LYS A 124 -11.06 4.95 -5.70
N MET A 125 -11.00 5.44 -4.46
CA MET A 125 -10.50 4.68 -3.32
C MET A 125 -11.43 3.52 -2.98
N LYS A 126 -12.74 3.74 -2.95
CA LYS A 126 -13.73 2.67 -2.70
C LYS A 126 -13.62 1.55 -3.73
N ALA A 127 -13.56 1.89 -5.01
CA ALA A 127 -13.43 0.92 -6.10
C ALA A 127 -12.13 0.09 -6.04
N LEU A 128 -11.07 0.63 -5.42
CA LEU A 128 -9.80 -0.08 -5.23
C LEU A 128 -9.82 -0.96 -3.99
N LEU A 129 -10.30 -0.39 -2.88
CA LEU A 129 -10.16 -0.96 -1.55
C LEU A 129 -11.25 -1.97 -1.24
N PHE A 130 -12.38 -1.97 -1.95
CA PHE A 130 -13.52 -2.82 -1.63
C PHE A 130 -13.96 -3.61 -2.86
N HIS A 131 -13.92 -4.94 -2.74
CA HIS A 131 -14.43 -5.88 -3.73
C HIS A 131 -15.59 -6.68 -3.14
N ASN A 132 -16.46 -7.23 -3.99
CA ASN A 132 -17.74 -7.81 -3.57
C ASN A 132 -17.60 -9.08 -2.70
N ASP A 133 -16.56 -9.88 -2.94
CA ASP A 133 -16.32 -11.14 -2.19
C ASP A 133 -15.68 -10.93 -0.81
N CYS A 134 -15.60 -9.68 -0.36
CA CYS A 134 -14.98 -9.29 0.89
C CYS A 134 -15.81 -9.66 2.11
N GLN A 135 -15.21 -10.42 3.03
CA GLN A 135 -15.83 -10.68 4.32
C GLN A 135 -15.96 -9.38 5.12
N LYS A 136 -17.16 -9.16 5.70
CA LYS A 136 -17.46 -7.98 6.53
C LYS A 136 -17.30 -6.66 5.77
N ILE A 137 -17.61 -6.64 4.48
CA ILE A 137 -17.52 -5.45 3.63
C ILE A 137 -18.27 -4.25 4.23
N GLU A 138 -19.48 -4.45 4.76
CA GLU A 138 -20.29 -3.41 5.39
C GLU A 138 -19.56 -2.76 6.57
N GLN A 139 -19.06 -3.57 7.51
CA GLN A 139 -18.31 -3.09 8.67
C GLN A 139 -17.06 -2.29 8.26
N LYS A 140 -16.34 -2.76 7.24
CA LYS A 140 -15.12 -2.09 6.75
C LYS A 140 -15.45 -0.78 6.03
N LEU A 141 -16.55 -0.74 5.28
CA LEU A 141 -17.07 0.47 4.65
C LEU A 141 -17.47 1.51 5.72
N ASP A 142 -18.16 1.11 6.77
CA ASP A 142 -18.54 2.00 7.88
C ASP A 142 -17.30 2.64 8.55
N ILE A 143 -16.25 1.84 8.78
CA ILE A 143 -14.97 2.34 9.33
C ILE A 143 -14.33 3.35 8.37
N PHE A 144 -14.37 3.08 7.07
CA PHE A 144 -13.82 3.97 6.05
C PHE A 144 -14.60 5.30 6.01
N GLU A 145 -15.92 5.25 5.97
CA GLU A 145 -16.78 6.43 5.86
C GLU A 145 -16.80 7.29 7.12
N SER A 146 -16.83 6.67 8.30
CA SER A 146 -16.82 7.41 9.58
C SER A 146 -15.57 8.26 9.76
N ARG A 147 -14.41 7.77 9.30
CA ARG A 147 -13.16 8.52 9.34
C ARG A 147 -13.10 9.64 8.30
N MET A 148 -13.73 9.45 7.15
CA MET A 148 -13.85 10.51 6.14
C MET A 148 -14.68 11.68 6.68
N LYS A 149 -15.81 11.41 7.34
CA LYS A 149 -16.63 12.48 7.97
C LYS A 149 -15.82 13.30 8.98
N ASN A 150 -15.10 12.61 9.86
CA ASN A 150 -14.23 13.28 10.86
C ASN A 150 -13.11 14.12 10.23
N MET A 151 -12.65 13.82 9.00
CA MET A 151 -11.68 14.66 8.29
C MET A 151 -12.30 15.94 7.72
N TYR A 152 -13.59 15.91 7.33
CA TYR A 152 -14.30 17.08 6.80
C TYR A 152 -14.93 17.96 7.89
N ASP A 153 -15.11 17.42 9.11
CA ASP A 153 -15.63 18.12 10.28
C ASP A 153 -14.54 18.85 11.09
N VAL A 154 -13.26 18.65 10.78
CA VAL A 154 -12.15 19.48 11.28
C VAL A 154 -11.98 20.66 10.32
N LYS A 155 -12.81 21.69 10.51
CA LYS A 155 -12.60 23.04 9.99
C LYS A 155 -12.25 24.00 11.11
#